data_AF-A0A848XRF9-F1
#
_entry.id   AF-A0A848XRF9-F1
#
_cell.length_a   1.000
_cell.length_b   1.000
_cell.length_c   1.000
_cell.angle_alpha   90.00
_cell.angle_beta   90.00
_cell.angle_gamma   90.00
#
_symmetry.space_group_name_H-M   'P 1'
#
loop_
_entity.id
_entity.type
_entity.pdbx_description
1 polymer ?
#
loop_
_entity_poly.entity_id
_entity_poly.type
_entity_poly.pdbx_seq_one_letter_code
_entity_poly.pdbx_strand_id
1 'polypeptide(L)'
;MNSPRDQWSSSVGFVLAAAGSAIGLGNLWKFPFITWENEGGAFVLVYLLCIAAVGLPIMMAEVLIGRKTQKSAVGALKEAVGPIWGIV
;
A
#
# COMPACT_ATOMS: atom_id res chain seq x y z
N MET A 1 3.70 -26.71 17.61
CA MET A 1 2.30 -26.24 17.67
C MET A 1 2.01 -25.49 16.37
N ASN A 2 1.36 -26.12 15.39
CA ASN A 2 1.05 -25.49 14.11
C ASN A 2 -0.33 -24.84 14.22
N SER A 3 -0.39 -23.63 14.77
CA SER A 3 -1.64 -22.87 14.85
C SER A 3 -2.07 -22.48 13.44
N PRO A 4 -3.27 -22.84 12.98
CA PRO A 4 -3.77 -22.37 11.70
C PRO A 4 -3.84 -20.83 11.76
N ARG A 5 -3.24 -20.16 10.76
CA ARG A 5 -3.26 -18.70 10.67
C ARG A 5 -4.70 -18.24 10.52
N ASP A 6 -5.10 -17.24 11.31
CA ASP A 6 -6.41 -16.60 11.17
C ASP A 6 -6.53 -16.00 9.77
N GLN A 7 -7.50 -16.52 9.02
CA GLN A 7 -7.85 -16.03 7.70
C GLN A 7 -8.96 -14.99 7.83
N TRP A 8 -8.84 -13.89 7.09
CA TRP A 8 -9.87 -12.87 7.06
C TRP A 8 -11.19 -13.47 6.56
N SER A 9 -12.23 -13.39 7.39
CA SER A 9 -13.57 -13.90 7.09
C SER A 9 -14.21 -13.21 5.88
N SER A 10 -13.81 -11.96 5.59
CA SER A 10 -14.30 -11.21 4.42
C SER A 10 -13.17 -10.44 3.73
N SER A 11 -13.12 -10.56 2.40
CA SER A 11 -12.25 -9.76 1.54
C SER A 11 -12.56 -8.25 1.66
N VAL A 12 -13.81 -7.89 1.91
CA VAL A 12 -14.23 -6.50 2.13
C VAL A 12 -13.66 -5.97 3.44
N GLY A 13 -13.65 -6.79 4.51
CA GLY A 13 -13.04 -6.44 5.78
C GLY A 13 -11.54 -6.19 5.66
N PHE A 14 -10.85 -7.02 4.88
CA PHE A 14 -9.42 -6.85 4.61
C PHE A 14 -9.15 -5.55 3.85
N VAL A 15 -9.91 -5.26 2.80
CA VAL A 15 -9.76 -4.01 2.02
C VAL A 15 -10.07 -2.79 2.88
N LEU A 16 -11.10 -2.84 3.74
CA LEU A 16 -11.40 -1.72 4.66
C LEU A 16 -10.27 -1.48 5.68
N ALA A 17 -9.71 -2.54 6.27
CA ALA A 17 -8.61 -2.42 7.21
C ALA A 17 -7.35 -1.87 6.54
N ALA A 18 -7.03 -2.36 5.33
CA ALA A 18 -5.92 -1.85 4.53
C ALA A 18 -6.13 -0.38 4.11
N ALA A 19 -7.34 -0.03 3.66
CA ALA A 19 -7.69 1.34 3.30
C ALA A 19 -7.61 2.28 4.51
N GLY A 20 -8.09 1.86 5.68
CA GLY A 20 -7.97 2.62 6.92
C GLY A 20 -6.52 2.85 7.36
N SER A 21 -5.63 1.88 7.13
CA SER A 21 -4.19 2.04 7.37
C SER A 21 -3.50 2.94 6.33
N ALA A 22 -3.96 2.94 5.08
CA ALA A 22 -3.37 3.72 4.00
C ALA A 22 -3.80 5.20 4.03
N ILE A 23 -4.99 5.50 4.55
CA ILE A 23 -5.52 6.87 4.64
C ILE A 23 -5.01 7.53 5.93
N GLY A 24 -3.89 8.25 5.83
CA GLY A 24 -3.30 9.01 6.93
C GLY A 24 -3.62 10.51 6.91
N LEU A 25 -3.44 11.19 8.06
CA LEU A 25 -3.55 12.65 8.24
C LEU A 25 -2.79 13.47 7.18
N GLY A 26 -1.65 12.94 6.70
CA GLY A 26 -0.86 13.57 5.65
C GLY A 26 -1.62 13.79 4.34
N ASN A 27 -2.50 12.85 3.96
CA ASN A 27 -3.31 12.96 2.76
C ASN A 27 -4.46 13.98 2.90
N LEU A 28 -4.86 14.27 4.15
CA LEU A 28 -5.95 15.20 4.44
C LEU A 28 -5.48 16.67 4.46
N TRP A 29 -4.25 16.93 4.92
CA TRP A 29 -3.77 18.30 5.16
C TRP A 29 -2.64 18.74 4.23
N LYS A 30 -1.77 17.81 3.80
CA LYS A 30 -0.67 18.15 2.89
C LYS A 30 -1.15 18.24 1.45
N PHE A 31 -2.14 17.45 1.07
CA PHE A 31 -2.79 17.53 -0.23
C PHE A 31 -3.37 18.92 -0.52
N PRO A 32 -4.30 19.48 0.28
CA PRO A 32 -4.86 20.80 0.00
C PRO A 32 -3.83 21.93 0.01
N PHE A 33 -2.77 21.82 0.81
CA PHE A 33 -1.68 22.80 0.85
C PHE A 33 -0.86 22.82 -0.46
N ILE A 34 -0.42 21.66 -0.92
CA ILE A 34 0.36 21.56 -2.17
C ILE A 34 -0.51 21.93 -3.37
N THR A 35 -1.78 21.54 -3.35
CA THR A 35 -2.74 21.88 -4.40
C THR A 35 -2.97 23.39 -4.50
N TRP A 36 -3.02 24.11 -3.36
CA TRP A 36 -3.14 25.57 -3.35
C TRP A 36 -1.90 26.28 -3.92
N GLU A 37 -0.69 25.82 -3.63
CA GLU A 37 0.55 26.41 -4.17
C GLU A 37 0.78 26.13 -5.68
N ASN A 38 0.23 25.05 -6.23
CA ASN A 38 0.50 24.59 -7.60
C ASN A 38 -0.70 24.81 -8.56
N GLU A 39 -1.37 25.96 -8.45
CA GLU A 39 -2.51 26.34 -9.30
C GLU A 39 -3.76 25.44 -9.22
N GLY A 40 -4.01 24.83 -8.05
CA GLY A 40 -5.33 24.36 -7.64
C GLY A 40 -5.86 23.16 -8.42
N GLY A 41 -6.38 23.37 -9.62
CA GLY A 41 -7.10 22.36 -10.40
C GLY A 41 -6.20 21.43 -11.21
N ALA A 42 -5.18 21.99 -11.88
CA ALA A 42 -4.30 21.23 -12.76
C ALA A 42 -3.43 20.22 -11.98
N PHE A 43 -2.96 20.62 -10.80
CA PHE A 43 -2.17 19.76 -9.93
C PHE A 43 -2.93 18.53 -9.44
N VAL A 44 -4.23 18.65 -9.13
CA VAL A 44 -5.06 17.50 -8.72
C VAL A 44 -5.17 16.46 -9.83
N LEU A 45 -5.35 16.88 -11.08
CA LEU A 45 -5.46 15.95 -12.21
C LEU A 45 -4.15 15.17 -12.39
N VAL A 46 -3.01 15.84 -12.34
CA VAL A 46 -1.69 15.20 -12.43
C VAL A 46 -1.45 14.29 -11.22
N TYR A 47 -1.84 14.71 -10.01
CA TYR A 47 -1.73 13.91 -8.80
C TYR A 47 -2.54 12.61 -8.87
N LEU A 48 -3.81 12.69 -9.29
CA LEU A 48 -4.65 11.51 -9.49
C LEU A 48 -4.09 10.58 -10.57
N LEU A 49 -3.57 11.15 -11.66
CA LEU A 49 -2.95 10.36 -12.72
C LEU A 49 -1.68 9.65 -12.24
N CYS A 50 -0.84 10.32 -11.45
CA CYS A 50 0.35 9.73 -10.83
C CYS A 50 -0.03 8.62 -9.82
N ILE A 51 -1.05 8.83 -8.98
CA ILE A 51 -1.53 7.78 -8.06
C ILE A 51 -2.09 6.58 -8.83
N ALA A 52 -2.85 6.83 -9.89
CA ALA A 52 -3.39 5.76 -10.71
C ALA A 52 -2.29 5.00 -11.49
N ALA A 53 -1.27 5.71 -11.96
CA ALA A 53 -0.18 5.12 -12.74
C ALA A 53 0.90 4.46 -11.87
N VAL A 54 1.11 4.90 -10.63
CA VAL A 54 2.20 4.44 -9.76
C VAL A 54 1.67 3.81 -8.48
N GLY A 55 0.73 4.46 -7.79
CA GLY A 55 0.16 3.96 -6.54
C GLY A 55 -0.62 2.66 -6.70
N LEU A 56 -1.50 2.57 -7.71
CA LEU A 56 -2.26 1.35 -8.02
C LEU A 56 -1.36 0.14 -8.33
N PRO A 57 -0.38 0.22 -9.26
CA PRO A 57 0.47 -0.93 -9.56
C PRO A 57 1.39 -1.31 -8.39
N ILE A 58 1.89 -0.35 -7.60
CA ILE A 58 2.66 -0.66 -6.39
C ILE A 58 1.79 -1.40 -5.37
N MET A 59 0.59 -0.91 -5.10
CA MET A 59 -0.35 -1.56 -4.18
C MET A 59 -0.72 -2.97 -4.67
N MET A 60 -0.97 -3.14 -5.97
CA MET A 60 -1.20 -4.46 -6.56
C MET A 60 0.00 -5.38 -6.40
N ALA A 61 1.23 -4.89 -6.65
CA ALA A 61 2.44 -5.67 -6.49
C ALA A 61 2.62 -6.13 -5.03
N GLU A 62 2.40 -5.24 -4.06
CA GLU A 62 2.54 -5.53 -2.63
C GLU A 62 1.50 -6.55 -2.14
N VAL A 63 0.24 -6.42 -2.58
CA VAL A 63 -0.82 -7.40 -2.27
C VAL A 63 -0.54 -8.75 -2.93
N LEU A 64 -0.03 -8.77 -4.17
CA LEU A 64 0.31 -10.01 -4.88
C LEU A 64 1.49 -10.74 -4.22
N ILE A 65 2.53 -10.00 -3.82
CA ILE A 65 3.67 -10.55 -3.08
C ILE A 65 3.20 -11.08 -1.72
N GLY A 66 2.42 -10.32 -0.96
CA GLY A 66 1.87 -10.77 0.32
C GLY A 66 0.98 -12.02 0.19
N ARG A 67 0.17 -12.11 -0.87
CA ARG A 67 -0.66 -13.30 -1.16
C ARG A 67 0.15 -14.51 -1.59
N LYS A 68 1.19 -14.35 -2.41
CA LYS A 68 2.03 -15.47 -2.85
C LYS A 68 2.90 -16.01 -1.73
N THR A 69 3.46 -15.14 -0.90
CA THR A 69 4.45 -15.56 0.08
C THR A 69 3.82 -15.95 1.42
N GLN A 70 2.62 -15.44 1.76
CA GLN A 70 1.92 -15.73 3.04
C GLN A 70 2.82 -15.59 4.29
N LYS A 71 3.87 -14.76 4.16
CA LYS A 71 4.91 -14.48 5.16
C LYS A 71 4.87 -12.99 5.47
N SER A 72 5.33 -12.62 6.67
CA SER A 72 5.44 -11.22 7.09
C SER A 72 6.29 -10.40 6.10
N ALA A 73 6.14 -9.07 6.07
CA ALA A 73 6.79 -8.19 5.08
C ALA A 73 8.29 -8.50 4.87
N VAL A 74 9.02 -8.74 5.97
CA VAL A 74 10.45 -9.13 5.96
C VAL A 74 10.69 -10.50 5.31
N GLY A 75 9.83 -11.48 5.60
CA GLY A 75 9.91 -12.82 5.01
C GLY A 75 9.48 -12.86 3.54
N ALA A 76 8.55 -11.99 3.14
CA ALA A 76 8.10 -11.85 1.76
C ALA A 76 9.17 -11.19 0.88
N LEU A 77 9.82 -10.14 1.38
CA LEU A 77 10.92 -9.47 0.68
C LEU A 77 12.15 -10.38 0.53
N LYS A 78 12.49 -11.16 1.56
CA LYS A 78 13.61 -12.11 1.55
C LYS A 78 13.48 -13.17 0.44
N GLU A 79 12.25 -13.57 0.11
CA GLU A 79 11.96 -14.60 -0.89
C GLU A 79 11.74 -14.01 -2.30
N ALA A 80 11.26 -12.77 -2.41
CA ALA A 80 11.00 -12.10 -3.70
C ALA A 80 12.19 -11.31 -4.28
N VAL A 81 13.05 -10.72 -3.44
CA VAL A 81 14.13 -9.79 -3.87
C VAL A 81 15.53 -10.35 -3.59
N GLY A 82 15.67 -11.32 -2.69
CA GLY A 82 16.94 -12.00 -2.37
C GLY A 82 17.42 -11.75 -0.93
N PRO A 83 18.42 -12.53 -0.47
CA PRO A 83 18.80 -12.65 0.94
C PRO A 83 19.38 -11.37 1.58
N ILE A 84 19.69 -10.35 0.80
CA ILE A 84 20.32 -9.10 1.26
C ILE A 84 19.36 -8.24 2.10
N TRP A 85 18.05 -8.35 1.86
CA TRP A 85 17.04 -7.58 2.61
C TRP A 85 16.54 -8.25 3.90
N GLY A 86 17.01 -9.47 4.22
CA GLY A 86 16.63 -10.17 5.45
C GLY A 86 17.47 -9.84 6.69
N ILE A 87 18.41 -8.89 6.57
CA ILE A 87 19.39 -8.52 7.62
C ILE A 87 19.12 -7.13 8.22
N VAL A 88 18.25 -6.31 7.60
CA VAL A 88 17.82 -4.99 8.12
C VAL A 88 16.49 -5.07 8.84
#